data_AF-A0A5E4GLZ0-F1
#
_entry.id   AF-A0A5E4GLZ0-F1
#
_cell.length_a   1.000
_cell.length_b   1.000
_cell.length_c   1.000
_cell.angle_alpha   90.00
_cell.angle_beta   90.00
_cell.angle_gamma   90.00
#
_symmetry.space_group_name_H-M   'P 1'
#
loop_
_entity.id
_entity.type
_entity.pdbx_description
1 polymer ?
#
loop_
_entity_poly.entity_id
_entity_poly.type
_entity_poly.pdbx_seq_one_letter_code
_entity_poly.pdbx_strand_id
1 'polypeptide(L)'
;MKGEPRMGDVLTSNPVIELEGDEFWPLSGKPFFDVVLTKTNIKCLYQLVVPGKFSATLPSCSIPTVLIFRGKNWEMIYHGSSSHKRLDNWRAFAVDNNLKVGDACVFEQLECSSTRLVFRVQILRGDISSEFLDKLGGDNVDAPIVLE
;
A
#
# COMPACT_ATOMS: atom_id res chain seq x y z
N MET A 1 37.22 -35.50 19.12
CA MET A 1 36.72 -34.71 17.97
C MET A 1 35.42 -35.31 17.48
N LYS A 2 34.29 -34.69 17.79
CA LYS A 2 33.02 -34.91 17.10
C LYS A 2 32.27 -33.58 17.23
N GLY A 3 32.12 -32.90 16.09
CA GLY A 3 31.59 -31.56 15.99
C GLY A 3 30.09 -31.51 16.27
N GLU A 4 29.67 -30.40 16.85
CA GLU A 4 28.26 -30.02 17.00
C GLU A 4 27.65 -29.73 15.61
N PRO A 5 26.39 -30.13 15.37
CA PRO A 5 25.69 -29.73 14.14
C PRO A 5 25.19 -28.29 14.28
N ARG A 6 25.46 -27.50 13.23
CA ARG A 6 25.02 -26.11 13.09
C ARG A 6 23.50 -26.08 12.88
N MET A 7 22.82 -25.26 13.68
CA MET A 7 21.41 -24.90 13.50
C MET A 7 21.30 -24.14 12.17
N GLY A 8 20.63 -24.74 11.19
CA GLY A 8 20.33 -24.11 9.92
C GLY A 8 19.37 -22.93 10.10
N ASP A 9 19.62 -21.88 9.33
CA ASP A 9 18.78 -20.70 9.26
C ASP A 9 17.37 -21.07 8.81
N VAL A 10 16.39 -20.89 9.70
CA VAL A 10 14.97 -20.94 9.35
C VAL A 10 14.65 -19.66 8.59
N LEU A 11 14.69 -19.74 7.26
CA LEU A 11 14.07 -18.75 6.39
C LEU A 11 12.56 -18.76 6.65
N THR A 12 12.06 -17.72 7.31
CA THR A 12 10.63 -17.47 7.46
C THR A 12 10.05 -17.09 6.10
N SER A 13 9.62 -18.07 5.31
CA SER A 13 8.88 -17.81 4.07
C SER A 13 7.45 -17.38 4.44
N ASN A 14 7.15 -16.09 4.26
CA ASN A 14 5.76 -15.63 4.24
C ASN A 14 5.05 -16.29 3.05
N PRO A 15 3.85 -16.86 3.23
CA PRO A 15 3.13 -17.47 2.12
C PRO A 15 2.67 -16.37 1.16
N VAL A 16 3.18 -16.40 -0.07
CA VAL A 16 2.63 -15.68 -1.21
C VAL A 16 1.30 -16.34 -1.53
N ILE A 17 0.21 -15.58 -1.50
CA ILE A 17 -1.11 -16.08 -1.89
C ILE A 17 -1.33 -15.60 -3.32
N GLU A 18 -1.25 -16.51 -4.28
CA GLU A 18 -1.51 -16.21 -5.68
C GLU A 18 -3.03 -16.19 -5.91
N LEU A 19 -3.62 -14.99 -5.91
CA LEU A 19 -4.96 -14.77 -6.46
C LEU A 19 -4.76 -14.25 -7.88
N GLU A 20 -4.97 -15.12 -8.87
CA GLU A 20 -5.03 -14.83 -10.31
C GLU A 20 -4.03 -13.79 -10.83
N GLY A 21 -2.78 -14.21 -11.04
CA GLY A 21 -1.81 -13.49 -11.86
C GLY A 21 -1.18 -12.23 -11.25
N ASP A 22 -1.70 -11.75 -10.11
CA ASP A 22 -1.12 -10.67 -9.34
C ASP A 22 -0.57 -11.21 -8.02
N GLU A 23 0.75 -11.10 -7.84
CA GLU A 23 1.44 -11.51 -6.62
C GLU A 23 0.95 -10.66 -5.43
N PHE A 24 0.04 -11.23 -4.64
CA PHE A 24 -0.49 -10.59 -3.43
C PHE A 24 0.42 -10.89 -2.24
N TRP A 25 0.72 -9.84 -1.47
CA TRP A 25 1.65 -9.90 -0.35
C TRP A 25 0.92 -9.63 0.96
N PRO A 26 0.60 -10.65 1.78
CA PRO A 26 -0.02 -10.44 3.07
C PRO A 26 0.76 -9.43 3.92
N LEU A 27 0.02 -8.59 4.66
CA LEU A 27 0.62 -7.70 5.63
C LEU A 27 1.40 -8.52 6.67
N SER A 28 2.62 -8.10 6.94
CA SER A 28 3.57 -8.82 7.80
C SER A 28 3.38 -8.55 9.30
N GLY A 29 2.26 -7.91 9.68
CA GLY A 29 2.01 -7.43 11.05
C GLY A 29 2.73 -6.12 11.40
N LYS A 30 3.45 -5.51 10.45
CA LYS A 30 4.03 -4.18 10.62
C LYS A 30 2.95 -3.09 10.56
N PRO A 31 3.22 -1.89 11.11
CA PRO A 31 2.29 -0.78 11.01
C PRO A 31 1.96 -0.45 9.55
N PHE A 32 0.69 -0.20 9.27
CA PHE A 32 0.22 0.19 7.96
C PHE A 32 -0.89 1.24 8.04
N PHE A 33 -1.15 1.89 6.93
CA PHE A 33 -2.35 2.69 6.72
C PHE A 33 -2.86 2.51 5.28
N ASP A 34 -4.14 2.76 5.07
CA ASP A 34 -4.75 2.75 3.75
C ASP A 34 -5.29 4.14 3.37
N VAL A 35 -5.42 4.37 2.06
CA VAL A 35 -6.04 5.57 1.50
C VAL A 35 -6.89 5.17 0.30
N VAL A 36 -8.18 5.46 0.37
CA VAL A 36 -9.07 5.44 -0.81
C VAL A 36 -8.81 6.71 -1.62
N LEU A 37 -8.45 6.53 -2.88
CA LEU A 37 -7.97 7.60 -3.75
C LEU A 37 -9.14 8.45 -4.26
N THR A 38 -9.10 9.73 -3.96
CA THR A 38 -10.05 10.75 -4.40
C THR A 38 -9.50 11.56 -5.57
N LYS A 39 -10.30 12.50 -6.10
CA LYS A 39 -9.87 13.44 -7.15
C LYS A 39 -8.61 14.22 -6.77
N THR A 40 -8.44 14.56 -5.50
CA THR A 40 -7.27 15.28 -4.98
C THR A 40 -5.98 14.47 -5.10
N ASN A 41 -6.08 13.14 -4.93
CA ASN A 41 -4.94 12.24 -5.04
C ASN A 41 -4.51 11.97 -6.50
N ILE A 42 -5.44 12.11 -7.47
CA ILE A 42 -5.23 11.60 -8.85
C ILE A 42 -5.30 12.67 -9.95
N LYS A 43 -6.12 13.72 -9.85
CA LYS A 43 -6.42 14.58 -11.03
C LYS A 43 -6.02 16.05 -10.87
N CYS A 44 -6.14 16.63 -9.68
CA CYS A 44 -5.92 18.07 -9.51
C CYS A 44 -4.58 18.41 -8.86
N LEU A 45 -4.31 17.83 -7.69
CA LEU A 45 -3.19 18.24 -6.85
C LEU A 45 -2.13 17.15 -6.70
N TYR A 46 -2.47 15.90 -7.03
CA TYR A 46 -1.63 14.72 -6.75
C TYR A 46 -1.10 14.72 -5.31
N GLN A 47 -1.95 15.14 -4.36
CA GLN A 47 -1.59 15.22 -2.96
C GLN A 47 -1.93 13.91 -2.28
N LEU A 48 -0.95 13.31 -1.61
CA LEU A 48 -1.15 12.15 -0.74
C LEU A 48 -0.81 12.53 0.70
N VAL A 49 -1.85 12.81 1.49
CA VAL A 49 -1.73 13.13 2.91
C VAL A 49 -1.75 11.84 3.72
N VAL A 50 -0.84 11.73 4.69
CA VAL A 50 -0.79 10.58 5.60
C VAL A 50 -1.90 10.73 6.64
N PRO A 51 -2.74 9.69 6.88
CA PRO A 51 -3.81 9.75 7.88
C PRO A 51 -3.27 10.17 9.26
N GLY A 52 -4.00 11.06 9.95
CA GLY A 52 -3.52 11.69 11.19
C GLY A 52 -3.13 10.71 12.30
N LYS A 53 -3.84 9.57 12.42
CA LYS A 53 -3.50 8.52 13.39
C LYS A 53 -2.14 7.89 13.12
N PHE A 54 -1.81 7.69 11.85
CA PHE A 54 -0.53 7.11 11.43
C PHE A 54 0.59 8.15 11.42
N SER A 55 0.27 9.40 11.08
CA SER A 55 1.25 10.48 11.02
C SER A 55 1.90 10.78 12.39
N ALA A 56 1.21 10.45 13.49
CA ALA A 56 1.74 10.55 14.86
C ALA A 56 2.89 9.58 15.16
N THR A 57 2.99 8.46 14.44
CA THR A 57 4.07 7.47 14.62
C THR A 57 5.28 7.75 13.72
N LEU A 58 5.15 8.70 12.79
CA LEU A 58 6.18 9.05 11.82
C LEU A 58 7.00 10.28 12.27
N PRO A 59 8.24 10.43 11.77
CA PRO A 59 9.09 11.57 12.06
C PRO A 59 8.43 12.91 11.76
N SER A 60 8.90 13.96 12.44
CA SER A 60 8.45 15.34 12.25
C SER A 60 9.44 16.17 11.40
N CYS A 61 10.25 15.51 10.58
CA CYS A 61 11.20 16.11 9.65
C CYS A 61 10.89 15.71 8.20
N SER A 62 11.47 16.43 7.25
CA SER A 62 11.44 16.02 5.84
C SER A 62 12.49 14.94 5.60
N ILE A 63 12.09 13.77 5.11
CA ILE A 63 13.00 12.64 4.88
C ILE A 63 12.77 11.99 3.51
N PRO A 64 13.84 11.52 2.85
CA PRO A 64 13.73 10.65 1.70
C PRO A 64 12.83 9.44 2.01
N THR A 65 11.92 9.16 1.09
CA THR A 65 10.94 8.08 1.22
C THR A 65 10.89 7.26 -0.06
N VAL A 66 10.76 5.95 0.09
CA VAL A 66 10.63 5.03 -1.04
C VAL A 66 9.32 4.26 -0.94
N LEU A 67 8.54 4.23 -2.02
CA LEU A 67 7.44 3.30 -2.19
C LEU A 67 7.90 2.09 -3.00
N ILE A 68 7.60 0.89 -2.52
CA ILE A 68 7.92 -0.37 -3.18
C ILE A 68 6.61 -1.01 -3.64
N PHE A 69 6.47 -1.29 -4.93
CA PHE A 69 5.33 -2.01 -5.49
C PHE A 69 5.78 -2.91 -6.65
N ARG A 70 5.40 -4.19 -6.61
CA ARG A 70 5.74 -5.22 -7.62
C ARG A 70 7.23 -5.21 -8.02
N GLY A 71 8.12 -5.17 -7.03
CA GLY A 71 9.58 -5.17 -7.23
C GLY A 71 10.17 -3.87 -7.79
N LYS A 72 9.36 -2.82 -7.98
CA LYS A 72 9.79 -1.49 -8.42
C LYS A 72 9.77 -0.48 -7.28
N ASN A 73 10.60 0.55 -7.39
CA ASN A 73 10.78 1.58 -6.39
C ASN A 73 10.43 2.96 -6.96
N TRP A 74 9.75 3.78 -6.16
CA TRP A 74 9.47 5.19 -6.45
C TRP A 74 10.01 6.06 -5.33
N GLU A 75 10.90 6.98 -5.70
CA GLU A 75 11.52 7.93 -4.77
C GLU A 75 10.66 9.18 -4.59
N MET A 76 10.55 9.61 -3.34
CA MET A 76 9.76 10.75 -2.93
C MET A 76 10.29 11.37 -1.63
N ILE A 77 9.66 12.47 -1.22
CA ILE A 77 9.96 13.14 0.03
C ILE A 77 8.72 13.07 0.92
N TYR A 78 8.88 12.53 2.11
CA TYR A 78 7.88 12.68 3.16
C TYR A 78 8.12 14.01 3.88
N HIS A 79 7.09 14.85 3.96
CA HIS A 79 7.12 16.12 4.69
C HIS A 79 6.49 15.97 6.07
N GLY A 80 7.30 15.62 7.07
CA GLY A 80 6.81 15.39 8.44
C GLY A 80 6.66 16.65 9.30
N SER A 81 7.26 17.77 8.90
CA SER A 81 7.25 19.03 9.66
C SER A 81 5.99 19.89 9.43
N SER A 82 5.17 19.53 8.45
CA SER A 82 3.92 20.25 8.14
C SER A 82 2.79 19.81 9.07
N SER A 83 1.82 20.71 9.31
CA SER A 83 0.55 20.35 9.94
C SER A 83 -0.19 19.23 9.19
N HIS A 84 0.02 19.14 7.87
CA HIS A 84 -0.51 18.09 7.02
C HIS A 84 0.65 17.26 6.46
N LYS A 85 1.04 16.22 7.20
CA LYS A 85 2.13 15.33 6.80
C LYS A 85 1.76 14.61 5.49
N ARG A 86 2.64 14.66 4.49
CA ARG A 86 2.33 14.20 3.13
C ARG A 86 3.52 13.57 2.42
N LEU A 87 3.24 12.80 1.39
CA LEU A 87 4.22 12.30 0.42
C LEU A 87 4.22 13.20 -0.82
N ASP A 88 5.34 13.89 -1.05
CA ASP A 88 5.57 14.69 -2.25
C ASP A 88 6.01 13.81 -3.42
N ASN A 89 5.91 14.30 -4.65
CA ASN A 89 6.21 13.52 -5.86
C ASN A 89 5.35 12.24 -6.05
N TRP A 90 4.21 12.15 -5.36
CA TRP A 90 3.24 11.06 -5.50
C TRP A 90 2.75 10.85 -6.94
N ARG A 91 2.71 11.93 -7.74
CA ARG A 91 2.22 11.91 -9.13
C ARG A 91 2.87 10.83 -9.99
N ALA A 92 4.19 10.65 -9.89
CA ALA A 92 4.91 9.66 -10.68
C ALA A 92 4.38 8.24 -10.39
N PHE A 93 4.29 7.87 -9.10
CA PHE A 93 3.73 6.59 -8.68
C PHE A 93 2.29 6.40 -9.18
N ALA A 94 1.45 7.42 -9.07
CA ALA A 94 0.05 7.32 -9.47
C ALA A 94 -0.14 7.13 -10.98
N VAL A 95 0.65 7.84 -11.79
CA VAL A 95 0.61 7.75 -13.25
C VAL A 95 1.18 6.42 -13.72
N ASP A 96 2.36 6.02 -13.25
CA ASP A 96 3.04 4.79 -13.67
C ASP A 96 2.22 3.53 -13.36
N ASN A 97 1.46 3.56 -12.26
CA ASN A 97 0.61 2.44 -11.83
C ASN A 97 -0.85 2.62 -12.25
N ASN A 98 -1.15 3.61 -13.09
CA ASN A 98 -2.47 3.85 -13.67
C ASN A 98 -3.59 3.89 -12.60
N LEU A 99 -3.33 4.60 -11.50
CA LEU A 99 -4.27 4.73 -10.39
C LEU A 99 -5.47 5.58 -10.78
N LYS A 100 -6.66 5.16 -10.33
CA LYS A 100 -7.92 5.85 -10.58
C LYS A 100 -8.56 6.33 -9.28
N VAL A 101 -9.52 7.25 -9.42
CA VAL A 101 -10.40 7.59 -8.31
C VAL A 101 -11.23 6.36 -7.96
N GLY A 102 -11.28 6.01 -6.68
CA GLY A 102 -11.95 4.79 -6.18
C GLY A 102 -11.01 3.62 -5.92
N ASP A 103 -9.81 3.60 -6.53
CA ASP A 103 -8.76 2.66 -6.10
C ASP A 103 -8.35 2.97 -4.66
N ALA A 104 -7.81 1.98 -3.96
CA ALA A 104 -7.19 2.18 -2.66
C ALA A 104 -5.74 1.74 -2.67
N CYS A 105 -4.91 2.39 -1.86
CA CYS A 105 -3.53 1.96 -1.62
C CYS A 105 -3.35 1.64 -0.14
N VAL A 106 -2.77 0.49 0.16
CA VAL A 106 -2.32 0.10 1.50
C VAL A 106 -0.81 0.29 1.58
N PHE A 107 -0.34 1.04 2.56
CA PHE A 107 1.06 1.40 2.79
C PHE A 107 1.53 0.73 4.07
N GLU A 108 2.34 -0.32 3.96
CA GLU A 108 2.95 -0.99 5.09
C GLU A 108 4.37 -0.50 5.33
N GLN A 109 4.67 -0.06 6.55
CA GLN A 109 5.96 0.52 6.90
C GLN A 109 7.02 -0.56 7.06
N LEU A 110 7.96 -0.64 6.12
CA LEU A 110 9.09 -1.56 6.17
C LEU A 110 10.24 -1.00 7.02
N GLU A 111 10.51 0.30 6.87
CA GLU A 111 11.60 1.01 7.54
C GLU A 111 11.12 2.40 7.95
N CYS A 112 11.48 2.85 9.14
CA CYS A 112 11.24 4.22 9.60
C CYS A 112 12.37 4.67 10.52
N SER A 113 13.11 5.68 10.07
CA SER A 113 14.20 6.31 10.81
C SER A 113 14.19 7.83 10.61
N SER A 114 15.11 8.54 11.26
CA SER A 114 15.26 9.99 11.08
C SER A 114 15.81 10.40 9.71
N THR A 115 16.30 9.46 8.91
CA THR A 115 16.95 9.72 7.60
C THR A 115 16.28 9.01 6.44
N ARG A 116 15.39 8.03 6.69
CA ARG A 116 14.81 7.18 5.65
C ARG A 116 13.47 6.59 6.10
N LEU A 117 12.53 6.55 5.16
CA LEU A 117 11.22 5.92 5.31
C LEU A 117 10.95 5.03 4.10
N VAL A 118 10.46 3.82 4.33
CA VAL A 118 10.15 2.87 3.25
C VAL A 118 8.78 2.25 3.49
N PHE A 119 7.91 2.34 2.48
CA PHE A 119 6.63 1.66 2.48
C PHE A 119 6.58 0.62 1.37
N ARG A 120 6.07 -0.57 1.69
CA ARG A 120 5.51 -1.48 0.70
C ARG A 120 4.09 -1.04 0.41
N VAL A 121 3.76 -0.90 -0.87
CA VAL A 121 2.42 -0.51 -1.31
C VAL A 121 1.71 -1.72 -1.88
N GLN A 122 0.42 -1.84 -1.59
CA GLN A 122 -0.50 -2.72 -2.30
C GLN A 122 -1.61 -1.86 -2.89
N ILE A 123 -1.97 -2.11 -4.15
CA ILE A 123 -3.04 -1.39 -4.86
C ILE A 123 -4.26 -2.30 -4.91
N LEU A 124 -5.36 -1.83 -4.34
CA LEU A 124 -6.67 -2.45 -4.43
C LEU A 124 -7.47 -1.69 -5.49
N ARG A 125 -7.83 -2.39 -6.57
CA ARG A 125 -8.59 -1.77 -7.66
C ARG A 125 -10.04 -1.58 -7.26
N GLY A 126 -10.55 -0.37 -7.50
CA GLY A 126 -11.92 0.00 -7.14
C GLY A 126 -12.94 -0.34 -8.23
N ASP A 127 -12.51 -0.76 -9.42
CA ASP A 127 -13.41 -1.23 -10.46
C ASP A 127 -13.79 -2.69 -10.23
N ILE A 128 -15.09 -2.95 -10.36
CA ILE A 128 -15.63 -4.29 -10.43
C ILE A 128 -15.40 -4.79 -11.86
N SER A 129 -14.70 -5.91 -12.01
CA SER A 129 -14.47 -6.51 -13.33
C SER A 129 -15.80 -6.73 -14.05
N SER A 130 -15.82 -6.48 -15.37
CA SER A 130 -17.00 -6.66 -16.22
C SER A 130 -17.56 -8.08 -16.15
N GLU A 131 -16.72 -9.07 -15.85
CA GLU A 131 -17.13 -10.47 -15.68
C GLU A 131 -18.09 -10.69 -14.50
N PHE A 132 -18.05 -9.79 -13.52
CA PHE A 132 -18.96 -9.78 -12.37
C PHE A 132 -20.11 -8.81 -12.53
N LEU A 133 -19.99 -7.75 -13.35
CA LEU A 133 -21.07 -6.77 -13.54
C LEU A 133 -22.38 -7.41 -14.03
N ASP A 134 -22.31 -8.42 -14.89
CA ASP A 134 -23.48 -9.13 -15.41
C ASP A 134 -24.05 -10.17 -14.43
N LYS A 135 -23.30 -10.53 -13.38
CA LYS A 135 -23.64 -11.57 -12.40
C LYS A 135 -23.96 -11.01 -11.01
N LEU A 136 -23.69 -9.74 -10.78
CA LEU A 136 -23.95 -9.08 -9.50
C LEU A 136 -25.45 -8.80 -9.36
N GLY A 137 -26.14 -9.75 -8.74
CA GLY A 137 -27.30 -9.43 -7.92
C GLY A 137 -26.82 -8.61 -6.73
N GLY A 138 -27.33 -7.39 -6.58
CA GLY A 138 -27.04 -6.55 -5.42
C GLY A 138 -27.70 -5.19 -5.44
N ASP A 139 -28.36 -4.85 -6.55
CA ASP A 139 -29.10 -3.60 -6.72
C ASP A 139 -30.52 -3.65 -6.15
N ASN A 140 -31.01 -4.84 -5.77
CA ASN A 140 -32.32 -5.04 -5.19
C ASN A 140 -32.31 -6.11 -4.08
N VAL A 141 -33.38 -6.11 -3.27
CA VAL A 141 -33.52 -6.97 -2.09
C VAL A 141 -33.68 -8.45 -2.42
N ASP A 142 -34.11 -8.78 -3.63
CA ASP A 142 -34.36 -10.16 -4.08
C ASP A 142 -33.10 -10.85 -4.61
N ALA A 143 -32.03 -10.08 -4.83
CA ALA A 143 -30.73 -10.59 -5.25
C ALA A 143 -29.63 -9.86 -4.46
N PRO A 144 -29.39 -10.19 -3.18
CA PRO A 144 -28.37 -9.54 -2.37
C PRO A 144 -26.95 -9.99 -2.74
N ILE A 145 -25.96 -9.14 -2.45
CA ILE A 145 -24.55 -9.56 -2.44
C ILE A 145 -24.32 -10.46 -1.23
N VAL A 146 -24.04 -11.75 -1.47
CA VAL A 146 -23.74 -12.73 -0.42
C VAL A 146 -22.23 -12.81 -0.24
N LEU A 147 -21.76 -12.65 1.00
CA LEU A 147 -20.38 -12.90 1.40
C LEU A 147 -20.36 -14.26 2.12
N GLU A 148 -19.80 -15.30 1.49
CA GLU A 148 -19.59 -16.62 2.09
C GLU A 148 -18.22 -16.72 2.79
#